data_AF-A0A932IFJ9-F1
#
_entry.id   AF-A0A932IFJ9-F1
#
_cell.length_a   1.000
_cell.length_b   1.000
_cell.length_c   1.000
_cell.angle_alpha   90.00
_cell.angle_beta   90.00
_cell.angle_gamma   90.00
#
_symmetry.space_group_name_H-M   'P 1'
#
loop_
_entity.id
_entity.type
_entity.pdbx_description
1 polymer ?
#
loop_
_entity_poly.entity_id
_entity_poly.type
_entity_poly.pdbx_seq_one_letter_code
_entity_poly.pdbx_strand_id
1 'polypeptide(L)'
;AGGGVGTIVVTSTPVPADIFLDGEPLGTTPVTRTDVPIGEHVLVARAPGYAEQAYRFELASSNPAHIAVTLQRAVGATPTFDAVIEVVTEPPGASVRIGGLPKGVTPLTIPDQDSTRPVILEIAKDGFQTEMRTVTFDAGQNRQTLRLPLKRVAASDGRGKMVIRSTPEGATVYIGRQVKGQTPIEVGDLDVGKPYEVEVTKDGFRPYREVVQFAGESTITLAANLEPLDKKPRKERKDKPREKEKEKEKPRPKGGACSGSAGKMGVMPIGVPDCKVTVGGAELGVAPFFKKPSPSGRCEVEVACPGGKKYSTVRTIRAGEEEKIIIKEADWE
;
A
#
# COMPACT_ATOMS: atom_id res chain seq x y z
N ALA A 1 -21.75 40.99 13.07
CA ALA A 1 -20.41 40.69 12.55
C ALA A 1 -20.23 39.17 12.60
N GLY A 2 -20.47 38.48 11.49
CA GLY A 2 -20.34 37.04 11.41
C GLY A 2 -18.89 36.67 11.13
N GLY A 3 -18.17 36.21 12.16
CA GLY A 3 -16.83 35.65 12.03
C GLY A 3 -16.91 34.25 11.44
N GLY A 4 -16.94 34.15 10.12
CA GLY A 4 -16.67 32.89 9.45
C GLY A 4 -15.19 32.76 9.14
N VAL A 5 -14.73 31.53 8.95
CA VAL A 5 -13.38 31.21 8.48
C VAL A 5 -13.45 30.53 7.12
N GLY A 6 -12.46 30.76 6.28
CA GLY A 6 -12.26 30.15 4.97
C GLY A 6 -10.93 29.42 4.89
N THR A 7 -10.73 28.73 3.76
CA THR A 7 -9.48 28.00 3.46
C THR A 7 -8.70 28.75 2.40
N ILE A 8 -7.37 28.80 2.55
CA ILE A 8 -6.44 29.25 1.50
C ILE A 8 -5.43 28.15 1.18
N VAL A 9 -5.04 28.08 -0.09
CA VAL A 9 -3.98 27.22 -0.60
C VAL A 9 -2.99 28.10 -1.35
N VAL A 10 -1.76 28.19 -0.85
CA VAL A 10 -0.73 29.07 -1.39
C VAL A 10 0.34 28.25 -2.08
N THR A 11 0.66 28.60 -3.32
CA THR A 11 1.76 28.06 -4.11
C THR A 11 2.66 29.19 -4.57
N SER A 12 3.93 28.90 -4.84
CA SER A 12 4.88 29.89 -5.34
C SER A 12 5.57 29.41 -6.61
N THR A 13 6.05 30.34 -7.43
CA THR A 13 6.98 30.07 -8.52
C THR A 13 7.97 31.24 -8.60
N PRO A 14 9.28 30.99 -8.49
CA PRO A 14 9.96 29.74 -8.15
C PRO A 14 9.83 29.33 -6.65
N VAL A 15 10.04 28.05 -6.36
CA VAL A 15 9.80 27.37 -5.06
C VAL A 15 11.08 27.03 -4.28
N PRO A 16 11.00 26.77 -2.96
CA PRO A 16 9.93 27.17 -2.02
C PRO A 16 10.13 28.59 -1.48
N ALA A 17 9.02 29.25 -1.13
CA ALA A 17 8.97 30.58 -0.53
C ALA A 17 8.30 30.56 0.85
N ASP A 18 8.82 31.33 1.80
CA ASP A 18 8.23 31.60 3.11
C ASP A 18 7.04 32.54 2.97
N ILE A 19 5.91 32.17 3.57
CA ILE A 19 4.65 32.90 3.50
C ILE A 19 4.29 33.46 4.86
N PHE A 20 3.85 34.72 4.87
CA PHE A 20 3.28 35.41 6.01
C PHE A 20 1.87 35.87 5.65
N LEU A 21 0.92 35.75 6.58
CA LEU A 21 -0.45 36.22 6.43
C LEU A 21 -0.72 37.24 7.54
N ASP A 22 -1.05 38.47 7.14
CA ASP A 22 -1.28 39.61 8.04
C ASP A 22 -0.11 39.87 9.02
N GLY A 23 1.10 39.55 8.58
CA GLY A 23 2.33 39.69 9.37
C GLY A 23 2.73 38.44 10.17
N GLU A 24 1.86 37.44 10.30
CA GLU A 24 2.14 36.20 11.03
C GLU A 24 2.72 35.12 10.11
N PRO A 25 3.74 34.35 10.54
CA PRO A 25 4.34 33.30 9.73
C PRO A 25 3.35 32.16 9.49
N LEU A 26 3.12 31.85 8.22
CA LEU A 26 2.21 30.78 7.79
C LEU A 26 2.95 29.47 7.47
N GLY A 27 4.16 29.56 6.91
CA GLY A 27 5.02 28.42 6.55
C GLY A 27 5.61 28.52 5.15
N THR A 28 6.26 27.46 4.67
CA THR A 28 6.86 27.38 3.33
C THR A 28 5.90 26.81 2.30
N THR A 29 5.83 27.41 1.11
CA THR A 29 5.02 26.90 -0.01
C THR A 29 5.47 25.50 -0.50
N PRO A 30 4.53 24.63 -0.90
CA PRO A 30 3.07 24.82 -0.86
C PRO A 30 2.53 24.73 0.58
N VAL A 31 1.63 25.65 0.96
CA VAL A 31 1.03 25.71 2.30
C VAL A 31 -0.48 25.89 2.21
N THR A 32 -1.21 25.17 3.07
CA THR A 32 -2.67 25.23 3.16
C THR A 32 -3.08 25.63 4.57
N ARG A 33 -4.05 26.53 4.69
CA ARG A 33 -4.61 26.98 5.97
C ARG A 33 -6.13 27.01 5.89
N THR A 34 -6.81 26.39 6.85
CA THR A 34 -8.27 26.20 6.82
C THR A 34 -9.05 27.10 7.77
N ASP A 35 -8.35 27.87 8.61
CA ASP A 35 -8.88 28.69 9.70
C ASP A 35 -8.61 30.18 9.51
N VAL A 36 -8.60 30.68 8.27
CA VAL A 36 -8.37 32.10 7.97
C VAL A 36 -9.69 32.86 8.06
N PRO A 37 -9.79 33.98 8.81
CA PRO A 37 -11.01 34.79 8.85
C PRO A 37 -11.52 35.17 7.45
N ILE A 38 -12.84 35.32 7.28
CA ILE A 38 -13.41 35.89 6.05
C ILE A 38 -13.19 37.40 6.07
N GLY A 39 -12.76 37.98 4.95
CA GLY A 39 -12.47 39.42 4.82
C GLY A 39 -11.18 39.71 4.05
N GLU A 40 -10.68 40.93 4.17
CA GLU A 40 -9.43 41.37 3.53
C GLU A 40 -8.21 40.86 4.29
N HIS A 41 -7.23 40.36 3.54
CA HIS A 41 -5.96 39.84 4.05
C HIS A 41 -4.78 40.32 3.21
N VAL A 42 -3.62 40.41 3.85
CA VAL A 42 -2.34 40.70 3.19
C VAL A 42 -1.43 39.49 3.32
N LEU A 43 -1.10 38.88 2.19
CA LEU A 43 -0.13 37.80 2.10
C LEU A 43 1.21 38.35 1.64
N VAL A 44 2.28 38.05 2.37
CA VAL A 44 3.65 38.41 1.99
C VAL A 44 4.43 37.14 1.71
N ALA A 45 5.09 37.08 0.55
CA ALA A 45 5.95 35.99 0.16
C ALA A 45 7.40 36.45 0.09
N ARG A 46 8.30 35.65 0.69
CA ARG A 46 9.74 35.85 0.68
C ARG A 46 10.42 34.59 0.18
N ALA A 47 11.40 34.75 -0.71
CA ALA A 47 12.31 33.66 -1.03
C ALA A 47 13.71 34.21 -1.32
N PRO A 48 14.76 33.44 -1.04
CA PRO A 48 16.11 33.96 -1.20
C PRO A 48 16.48 34.26 -2.65
N GLY A 49 17.02 35.46 -2.87
CA GLY A 49 17.34 36.02 -4.19
C GLY A 49 16.17 36.68 -4.91
N TYR A 50 15.00 36.76 -4.28
CA TYR A 50 13.79 37.36 -4.84
C TYR A 50 13.35 38.59 -4.06
N ALA A 51 12.75 39.56 -4.76
CA ALA A 51 12.09 40.68 -4.13
C ALA A 51 10.88 40.20 -3.34
N GLU A 52 10.71 40.74 -2.13
CA GLU A 52 9.49 40.53 -1.36
C GLU A 52 8.26 40.97 -2.18
N GLN A 53 7.22 40.14 -2.17
CA GLN A 53 5.97 40.42 -2.86
C GLN A 53 4.82 40.37 -1.86
N ALA A 54 4.03 41.44 -1.82
CA ALA A 54 2.83 41.53 -1.02
C ALA A 54 1.58 41.45 -1.92
N TYR A 55 0.63 40.59 -1.54
CA TYR A 55 -0.61 40.30 -2.22
C TYR A 55 -1.78 40.63 -1.30
N ARG A 56 -2.65 41.53 -1.74
CA ARG A 56 -3.91 41.80 -1.04
C ARG A 56 -5.02 40.98 -1.68
N PHE A 57 -5.81 40.28 -0.87
CA PHE A 57 -6.94 39.49 -1.35
C PHE A 57 -8.11 39.55 -0.35
N GLU A 58 -9.31 39.29 -0.84
CA GLU A 58 -10.51 39.16 -0.02
C GLU A 58 -10.95 37.68 0.00
N LEU A 59 -11.06 37.10 1.19
CA LEU A 59 -11.47 35.71 1.38
C LEU A 59 -12.98 35.62 1.59
N ALA A 60 -13.67 34.85 0.73
CA ALA A 60 -15.11 34.58 0.82
C ALA A 60 -15.41 33.20 1.45
N SER A 61 -16.63 33.02 1.97
CA SER A 61 -17.00 31.86 2.81
C SER A 61 -17.10 30.50 2.07
N SER A 62 -16.99 30.48 0.75
CA SER A 62 -17.62 29.40 -0.03
C SER A 62 -16.70 28.63 -0.99
N ASN A 63 -15.38 28.78 -0.93
CA ASN A 63 -14.41 27.84 -1.53
C ASN A 63 -12.98 28.12 -1.04
N PRO A 64 -12.05 27.15 -1.11
CA PRO A 64 -10.63 27.41 -0.89
C PRO A 64 -10.11 28.46 -1.88
N ALA A 65 -9.53 29.56 -1.37
CA ALA A 65 -8.85 30.53 -2.21
C ALA A 65 -7.48 29.98 -2.62
N HIS A 66 -7.29 29.76 -3.91
CA HIS A 66 -6.00 29.34 -4.48
C HIS A 66 -5.19 30.57 -4.85
N ILE A 67 -4.09 30.80 -4.14
CA ILE A 67 -3.20 31.94 -4.34
C ILE A 67 -1.89 31.42 -4.95
N ALA A 68 -1.64 31.79 -6.19
CA ALA A 68 -0.39 31.49 -6.89
C ALA A 68 0.50 32.74 -6.89
N VAL A 69 1.59 32.68 -6.15
CA VAL A 69 2.56 33.77 -6.04
C VAL A 69 3.66 33.60 -7.08
N THR A 70 3.95 34.65 -7.84
CA THR A 70 5.14 34.69 -8.71
C THR A 70 6.15 35.66 -8.13
N LEU A 71 7.33 35.17 -7.77
CA LEU A 71 8.39 36.00 -7.22
C LEU A 71 9.30 36.53 -8.32
N GLN A 72 9.56 37.84 -8.30
CA GLN A 72 10.52 38.50 -9.18
C GLN A 72 11.88 38.55 -8.50
N ARG A 73 12.97 38.43 -9.28
CA ARG A 73 14.32 38.60 -8.73
C ARG A 73 14.50 40.01 -8.18
N ALA A 74 15.18 40.13 -7.05
CA ALA A 74 15.56 41.43 -6.52
C ALA A 74 16.53 42.11 -7.51
N VAL A 75 16.11 43.21 -8.13
CA VAL A 75 16.96 44.02 -9.03
C VAL A 75 17.77 44.98 -8.16
N GLY A 76 19.10 44.91 -8.25
CA GLY A 76 20.02 45.76 -7.48
C GLY A 76 21.06 45.01 -6.65
N ALA A 77 20.99 43.68 -6.58
CA ALA A 77 22.10 42.88 -6.07
C ALA A 77 23.24 42.91 -7.10
N THR A 78 24.29 43.69 -6.84
CA THR A 78 25.54 43.57 -7.58
C THR A 78 26.08 42.15 -7.35
N PRO A 79 26.38 41.38 -8.40
CA PRO A 79 26.95 40.05 -8.24
C PRO A 79 28.27 40.16 -7.50
N THR A 80 28.31 39.53 -6.33
CA THR A 80 29.56 39.30 -5.61
C THR A 80 29.96 37.87 -5.88
N PHE A 81 31.16 37.68 -6.42
CA PHE A 81 31.76 36.37 -6.69
C PHE A 81 32.53 35.87 -5.46
N ASP A 82 32.02 36.15 -4.26
CA ASP A 82 32.61 35.79 -2.98
C ASP A 82 31.69 34.86 -2.18
N ALA A 83 30.58 34.41 -2.79
CA ALA A 83 29.59 33.64 -2.07
C ALA A 83 30.07 32.21 -1.82
N VAL A 84 29.82 31.70 -0.62
CA VAL A 84 30.31 30.42 -0.15
C VAL A 84 29.14 29.49 0.15
N ILE A 85 29.17 28.29 -0.40
CA ILE A 85 28.22 27.21 -0.07
C ILE A 85 28.96 26.15 0.74
N GLU A 86 28.48 25.87 1.94
CA GLU A 86 28.93 24.75 2.76
C GLU A 86 27.90 23.62 2.66
N VAL A 87 28.33 22.40 2.32
CA VAL A 87 27.47 21.24 2.14
C VAL A 87 27.91 20.15 3.11
N VAL A 88 27.01 19.77 4.01
CA VAL A 88 27.19 18.67 4.96
C VAL A 88 26.07 17.66 4.73
N THR A 89 26.41 16.38 4.58
CA THR A 89 25.42 15.31 4.44
C THR A 89 25.49 14.35 5.61
N GLU A 90 24.36 13.71 5.91
CA GLU A 90 24.29 12.56 6.79
C GLU A 90 23.79 11.35 6.00
N PRO A 91 24.61 10.31 5.78
CA PRO A 91 26.02 10.19 6.19
C PRO A 91 26.98 11.07 5.37
N PRO A 92 28.18 11.38 5.91
CA PRO A 92 29.22 12.14 5.21
C PRO A 92 29.82 11.36 4.03
N GLY A 93 30.57 12.04 3.16
CA GLY A 93 31.26 11.43 2.01
C GLY A 93 30.33 11.19 0.82
N ALA A 94 29.40 12.11 0.57
CA ALA A 94 28.61 12.15 -0.66
C ALA A 94 29.33 13.01 -1.70
N SER A 95 29.36 12.59 -2.97
CA SER A 95 29.90 13.38 -4.07
C SER A 95 28.99 14.58 -4.38
N VAL A 96 29.59 15.74 -4.67
CA VAL A 96 28.88 16.98 -5.02
C VAL A 96 29.34 17.47 -6.39
N ARG A 97 28.38 17.83 -7.26
CA ARG A 97 28.63 18.35 -8.62
C ARG A 97 27.82 19.63 -8.86
N ILE A 98 28.34 20.52 -9.70
CA ILE A 98 27.64 21.72 -10.21
C ILE A 98 27.69 21.68 -11.73
N GLY A 99 26.53 21.64 -12.40
CA GLY A 99 26.47 21.55 -13.87
C GLY A 99 27.23 20.33 -14.42
N GLY A 100 27.21 19.20 -13.70
CA GLY A 100 27.95 17.98 -14.03
C GLY A 100 29.44 17.99 -13.65
N LEU A 101 30.04 19.15 -13.35
CA LEU A 101 31.44 19.26 -12.93
C LEU A 101 31.62 18.83 -11.47
N PRO A 102 32.52 17.88 -11.17
CA PRO A 102 32.76 17.44 -9.80
C PRO A 102 33.40 18.56 -8.97
N LYS A 103 32.91 18.75 -7.75
CA LYS A 103 33.42 19.75 -6.80
C LYS A 103 34.13 19.11 -5.60
N GLY A 104 33.77 17.87 -5.25
CA GLY A 104 34.40 17.13 -4.16
C GLY A 104 33.43 16.19 -3.47
N VAL A 105 33.72 15.83 -2.22
CA VAL A 105 32.86 15.02 -1.36
C VAL A 105 32.55 15.76 -0.06
N THR A 106 31.37 15.52 0.53
CA THR A 106 30.93 16.16 1.77
C THR A 106 31.67 15.63 3.01
N PRO A 107 31.86 16.44 4.07
CA PRO A 107 31.60 17.89 4.14
C PRO A 107 32.47 18.69 3.16
N LEU A 108 31.86 19.62 2.42
CA LEU A 108 32.51 20.37 1.34
C LEU A 108 32.18 21.87 1.43
N THR A 109 33.19 22.71 1.28
CA THR A 109 33.01 24.16 1.10
C THR A 109 33.31 24.53 -0.35
N ILE A 110 32.38 25.23 -1.00
CA ILE A 110 32.45 25.69 -2.39
C ILE A 110 32.48 27.22 -2.37
N PRO A 111 33.66 27.84 -2.56
CA PRO A 111 33.80 29.30 -2.57
C PRO A 111 33.44 29.91 -3.94
N ASP A 112 33.54 31.24 -4.03
CA ASP A 112 33.51 32.03 -5.26
C ASP A 112 32.26 31.85 -6.13
N GLN A 113 31.10 31.64 -5.49
CA GLN A 113 29.82 31.55 -6.17
C GLN A 113 29.26 32.94 -6.50
N ASP A 114 28.53 33.04 -7.61
CA ASP A 114 27.76 34.23 -7.96
C ASP A 114 26.51 34.31 -7.07
N SER A 115 26.51 35.24 -6.11
CA SER A 115 25.40 35.44 -5.17
C SER A 115 24.06 35.76 -5.85
N THR A 116 24.09 36.23 -7.10
CA THR A 116 22.87 36.58 -7.84
C THR A 116 22.27 35.41 -8.59
N ARG A 117 22.96 34.27 -8.75
CA ARG A 117 22.47 33.15 -9.57
C ARG A 117 22.17 31.91 -8.73
N PRO A 118 21.04 31.20 -9.00
CA PRO A 118 20.79 29.90 -8.44
C PRO A 118 21.90 28.92 -8.82
N VAL A 119 22.45 28.25 -7.82
CA VAL A 119 23.44 27.19 -7.99
C VAL A 119 22.72 25.85 -7.79
N ILE A 120 22.70 25.02 -8.83
CA ILE A 120 22.10 23.69 -8.77
C ILE A 120 23.20 22.69 -8.41
N LEU A 121 23.06 22.07 -7.24
CA LEU A 121 23.91 21.01 -6.73
C LEU A 121 23.29 19.64 -7.04
N GLU A 122 24.09 18.73 -7.54
CA GLU A 122 23.78 17.30 -7.61
C GLU A 122 24.60 16.59 -6.54
N ILE A 123 23.93 15.96 -5.57
CA ILE A 123 24.55 15.26 -4.44
C ILE A 123 24.24 13.77 -4.58
N ALA A 124 25.27 12.94 -4.68
CA ALA A 124 25.12 11.50 -4.83
C ALA A 124 26.03 10.72 -3.88
N LYS A 125 25.48 9.65 -3.29
CA LYS A 125 26.23 8.71 -2.46
C LYS A 125 25.74 7.29 -2.75
N ASP A 126 26.66 6.34 -2.82
CA ASP A 126 26.34 4.94 -3.09
C ASP A 126 25.34 4.37 -2.07
N GLY A 127 24.26 3.79 -2.58
CA GLY A 127 23.16 3.27 -1.75
C GLY A 127 22.21 4.34 -1.19
N PHE A 128 22.31 5.59 -1.66
CA PHE A 128 21.41 6.69 -1.30
C PHE A 128 20.78 7.31 -2.55
N GLN A 129 19.62 7.93 -2.36
CA GLN A 129 18.90 8.61 -3.42
C GLN A 129 19.69 9.86 -3.80
N THR A 130 19.92 10.06 -5.10
CA THR A 130 20.55 11.29 -5.59
C THR A 130 19.64 12.49 -5.30
N GLU A 131 20.20 13.52 -4.69
CA GLU A 131 19.48 14.74 -4.33
C GLU A 131 19.91 15.90 -5.22
N MET A 132 18.94 16.54 -5.86
CA MET A 132 19.13 17.80 -6.59
C MET A 132 18.73 18.96 -5.69
N ARG A 133 19.66 19.87 -5.42
CA ARG A 133 19.43 21.00 -4.52
C ARG A 133 19.75 22.32 -5.21
N THR A 134 18.77 23.20 -5.31
CA THR A 134 18.98 24.58 -5.76
C THR A 134 19.32 25.48 -4.57
N VAL A 135 20.39 26.26 -4.70
CA VAL A 135 20.86 27.21 -3.70
C VAL A 135 20.74 28.62 -4.25
N THR A 136 20.14 29.51 -3.47
CA THR A 136 20.08 30.95 -3.74
C THR A 136 20.58 31.71 -2.50
N PHE A 137 20.99 32.97 -2.70
CA PHE A 137 21.48 33.84 -1.63
C PHE A 137 20.54 35.03 -1.45
N ASP A 138 20.25 35.39 -0.21
CA ASP A 138 19.56 36.64 0.10
C ASP A 138 20.41 37.87 -0.21
N ALA A 139 19.76 39.03 -0.37
CA ALA A 139 20.46 40.29 -0.56
C ALA A 139 21.38 40.59 0.64
N GLY A 140 22.68 40.75 0.38
CA GLY A 140 23.69 40.97 1.42
C GLY A 140 24.19 39.69 2.10
N GLN A 141 23.67 38.51 1.75
CA GLN A 141 24.18 37.22 2.21
C GLN A 141 25.18 36.67 1.19
N ASN A 142 26.37 36.27 1.66
CA ASN A 142 27.39 35.62 0.84
C ASN A 142 27.79 34.24 1.41
N ARG A 143 27.01 33.66 2.33
CA ARG A 143 27.28 32.32 2.86
C ARG A 143 26.00 31.54 3.10
N GLN A 144 25.94 30.31 2.59
CA GLN A 144 24.84 29.37 2.82
C GLN A 144 25.37 28.02 3.32
N THR A 145 24.80 27.50 4.40
CA THR A 145 25.15 26.17 4.93
C THR A 145 23.97 25.22 4.74
N LEU A 146 24.20 24.11 4.05
CA LEU A 146 23.24 23.04 3.80
C LEU A 146 23.56 21.83 4.67
N ARG A 147 22.54 21.34 5.38
CA ARG A 147 22.59 20.04 6.08
C ARG A 147 21.55 19.12 5.47
N LEU A 148 22.02 18.08 4.78
CA LEU A 148 21.18 17.21 3.95
C LEU A 148 21.20 15.77 4.49
N PRO A 149 20.11 15.31 5.15
CA PRO A 149 19.98 13.89 5.50
C PRO A 149 19.62 13.09 4.24
N LEU A 150 20.54 12.24 3.80
CA LEU A 150 20.35 11.45 2.58
C LEU A 150 19.44 10.26 2.86
N LYS A 151 18.45 10.05 1.99
CA LYS A 151 17.57 8.88 2.04
C LYS A 151 18.26 7.70 1.42
N ARG A 152 18.39 6.59 2.16
CA ARG A 152 18.89 5.33 1.59
C ARG A 152 17.96 4.86 0.48
N VAL A 153 18.54 4.40 -0.62
CA VAL A 153 17.85 3.56 -1.60
C VAL A 153 17.91 2.15 -1.03
N ALA A 154 16.75 1.51 -0.85
CA ALA A 154 16.67 0.13 -0.38
C ALA A 154 17.41 -0.78 -1.37
N ALA A 155 18.67 -1.10 -1.03
CA ALA A 155 19.67 -1.83 -1.79
C ALA A 155 19.83 -1.41 -3.26
N SER A 156 21.06 -1.10 -3.65
CA SER A 156 21.43 -0.65 -4.99
C SER A 156 21.11 -1.62 -6.15
N ASP A 157 20.54 -2.80 -5.87
CA ASP A 157 20.08 -3.80 -6.84
C ASP A 157 18.57 -4.11 -6.76
N GLY A 158 17.81 -3.38 -5.93
CA GLY A 158 16.39 -3.62 -5.71
C GLY A 158 16.11 -4.88 -4.89
N ARG A 159 17.09 -5.42 -4.15
CA ARG A 159 16.93 -6.65 -3.37
C ARG A 159 16.93 -6.43 -1.86
N GLY A 160 16.09 -7.17 -1.16
CA GLY A 160 15.86 -7.07 0.27
C GLY A 160 15.89 -8.42 0.97
N LYS A 161 15.79 -8.34 2.29
CA LYS A 161 15.77 -9.48 3.21
C LYS A 161 14.50 -9.47 4.05
N MET A 162 13.86 -10.62 4.21
CA MET A 162 12.70 -10.79 5.06
C MET A 162 13.04 -11.77 6.19
N VAL A 163 12.92 -11.31 7.43
CA VAL A 163 13.10 -12.16 8.63
C VAL A 163 11.72 -12.60 9.09
N ILE A 164 11.48 -13.91 9.16
CA ILE A 164 10.16 -14.48 9.49
C ILE A 164 10.30 -15.29 10.77
N ARG A 165 9.49 -14.94 11.78
CA ARG A 165 9.41 -15.62 13.08
C ARG A 165 7.99 -16.14 13.29
N SER A 166 7.83 -17.19 14.09
CA SER A 166 6.50 -17.62 14.49
C SER A 166 6.42 -18.04 15.95
N THR A 167 5.21 -17.93 16.49
CA THR A 167 4.84 -18.48 17.79
C THR A 167 3.73 -19.51 17.59
N PRO A 168 3.97 -20.81 17.87
CA PRO A 168 5.25 -21.41 18.26
C PRO A 168 6.28 -21.48 17.11
N GLU A 169 7.57 -21.55 17.44
CA GLU A 169 8.68 -21.65 16.46
C GLU A 169 8.69 -23.00 15.71
N GLY A 170 9.46 -23.12 14.63
CA GLY A 170 9.54 -24.33 13.81
C GLY A 170 8.34 -24.53 12.89
N ALA A 171 7.63 -23.45 12.56
CA ALA A 171 6.56 -23.47 11.57
C ALA A 171 7.15 -23.39 10.15
N THR A 172 6.56 -24.09 9.20
CA THR A 172 7.00 -24.09 7.79
C THR A 172 6.58 -22.79 7.11
N VAL A 173 7.52 -22.14 6.43
CA VAL A 173 7.32 -20.86 5.73
C VAL A 173 7.25 -21.08 4.23
N TYR A 174 6.23 -20.49 3.61
CA TYR A 174 6.01 -20.42 2.18
C TYR A 174 6.01 -18.96 1.75
N ILE A 175 6.67 -18.66 0.62
CA ILE A 175 6.54 -17.39 -0.08
C ILE A 175 5.97 -17.70 -1.47
N GLY A 176 4.77 -17.20 -1.75
CA GLY A 176 3.94 -17.66 -2.87
C GLY A 176 3.60 -19.15 -2.71
N ARG A 177 4.13 -19.99 -3.61
CA ARG A 177 3.95 -21.47 -3.56
C ARG A 177 5.22 -22.24 -3.19
N GLN A 178 6.33 -21.53 -2.91
CA GLN A 178 7.63 -22.15 -2.65
C GLN A 178 7.89 -22.25 -1.15
N VAL A 179 8.27 -23.45 -0.70
CA VAL A 179 8.78 -23.68 0.67
C VAL A 179 10.14 -22.99 0.79
N LYS A 180 10.30 -22.13 1.79
CA LYS A 180 11.58 -21.45 2.09
C LYS A 180 12.32 -22.08 3.26
N GLY A 181 11.62 -22.72 4.20
CA GLY A 181 12.21 -23.41 5.34
C GLY A 181 11.30 -23.35 6.57
N GLN A 182 11.87 -23.38 7.77
CA GLN A 182 11.15 -23.29 9.04
C GLN A 182 11.54 -22.05 9.83
N THR A 183 10.60 -21.46 10.58
CA THR A 183 10.87 -20.31 11.46
C THR A 183 11.73 -20.67 12.68
N PRO A 184 12.57 -19.75 13.18
CA PRO A 184 12.93 -18.46 12.59
C PRO A 184 13.78 -18.62 11.30
N ILE A 185 13.49 -17.85 10.26
CA ILE A 185 14.23 -17.87 8.99
C ILE A 185 14.50 -16.47 8.46
N GLU A 186 15.66 -16.28 7.84
CA GLU A 186 15.98 -15.11 7.02
C GLU A 186 15.95 -15.51 5.54
N VAL A 187 15.15 -14.81 4.74
CA VAL A 187 15.06 -15.01 3.29
C VAL A 187 15.59 -13.77 2.59
N GLY A 188 16.73 -13.89 1.91
CA GLY A 188 17.33 -12.82 1.11
C GLY A 188 16.93 -12.86 -0.36
N ASP A 189 17.53 -11.97 -1.16
CA ASP A 189 17.38 -11.94 -2.63
C ASP A 189 15.92 -11.67 -3.09
N LEU A 190 15.18 -10.87 -2.32
CA LEU A 190 13.78 -10.54 -2.58
C LEU A 190 13.66 -9.16 -3.25
N ASP A 191 12.97 -9.06 -4.37
CA ASP A 191 12.64 -7.80 -5.05
C ASP A 191 11.80 -6.86 -4.16
N VAL A 192 12.40 -5.74 -3.72
CA VAL A 192 11.75 -4.78 -2.79
C VAL A 192 10.60 -4.00 -3.45
N GLY A 193 10.48 -4.05 -4.77
CA GLY A 193 9.41 -3.41 -5.54
C GLY A 193 8.14 -4.24 -5.66
N LYS A 194 8.12 -5.47 -5.14
CA LYS A 194 6.97 -6.40 -5.27
C LYS A 194 6.40 -6.82 -3.91
N PRO A 195 5.07 -7.02 -3.82
CA PRO A 195 4.46 -7.65 -2.67
C PRO A 195 4.72 -9.16 -2.66
N TYR A 196 4.82 -9.73 -1.46
CA TYR A 196 5.03 -11.16 -1.22
C TYR A 196 3.89 -11.74 -0.40
N GLU A 197 3.21 -12.75 -0.94
CA GLU A 197 2.29 -13.59 -0.16
C GLU A 197 3.11 -14.55 0.71
N VAL A 198 3.02 -14.39 2.03
CA VAL A 198 3.69 -15.26 2.99
C VAL A 198 2.66 -16.12 3.69
N GLU A 199 2.86 -17.43 3.67
CA GLU A 199 2.06 -18.40 4.41
C GLU A 199 2.94 -19.15 5.42
N VAL A 200 2.52 -19.21 6.68
CA VAL A 200 3.23 -19.89 7.77
C VAL A 200 2.31 -20.97 8.34
N THR A 201 2.75 -22.23 8.30
CA THR A 201 1.93 -23.38 8.70
C THR A 201 2.64 -24.26 9.73
N LYS A 202 1.86 -24.85 10.64
CA LYS A 202 2.35 -25.83 11.61
C LYS A 202 1.26 -26.83 11.96
N ASP A 203 1.65 -28.09 12.16
CA ASP A 203 0.71 -29.15 12.49
C ASP A 203 -0.09 -28.86 13.76
N GLY A 204 -1.41 -28.95 13.64
CA GLY A 204 -2.32 -28.65 14.74
C GLY A 204 -2.57 -27.14 14.95
N PHE A 205 -2.12 -26.28 14.04
CA PHE A 205 -2.40 -24.84 14.06
C PHE A 205 -3.07 -24.38 12.75
N ARG A 206 -3.82 -23.27 12.82
CA ARG A 206 -4.37 -22.60 11.65
C ARG A 206 -3.23 -21.94 10.85
N PRO A 207 -3.28 -22.01 9.51
CA PRO A 207 -2.29 -21.34 8.67
C PRO A 207 -2.42 -19.82 8.80
N TYR A 208 -1.28 -19.14 8.96
CA TYR A 208 -1.20 -17.67 8.94
C TYR A 208 -0.86 -17.21 7.53
N ARG A 209 -1.56 -16.21 7.01
CA ARG A 209 -1.35 -15.66 5.66
C ARG A 209 -1.31 -14.14 5.70
N GLU A 210 -0.29 -13.55 5.09
CA GLU A 210 -0.13 -12.09 5.00
C GLU A 210 0.55 -11.69 3.69
N VAL A 211 0.16 -10.54 3.14
CA VAL A 211 0.85 -9.91 2.02
C VAL A 211 1.82 -8.88 2.58
N VAL A 212 3.11 -9.11 2.38
CA VAL A 212 4.19 -8.29 2.93
C VAL A 212 4.86 -7.50 1.81
N GLN A 213 5.13 -6.22 2.05
CA GLN A 213 5.86 -5.34 1.11
C GLN A 213 6.98 -4.60 1.85
N PHE A 214 8.07 -4.31 1.14
CA PHE A 214 9.26 -3.72 1.76
C PHE A 214 9.09 -2.24 2.14
N ALA A 215 8.07 -1.54 1.64
CA ALA A 215 7.72 -0.16 2.04
C ALA A 215 8.89 0.85 2.08
N GLY A 216 9.93 0.63 1.27
CA GLY A 216 11.14 1.46 1.23
C GLY A 216 12.27 1.02 2.18
N GLU A 217 12.09 -0.06 2.92
CA GLU A 217 13.11 -0.73 3.73
C GLU A 217 13.82 -1.82 2.93
N SER A 218 15.09 -2.13 3.26
CA SER A 218 15.81 -3.27 2.68
C SER A 218 15.67 -4.54 3.51
N THR A 219 15.21 -4.42 4.76
CA THR A 219 15.04 -5.54 5.68
C THR A 219 13.75 -5.36 6.45
N ILE A 220 12.86 -6.34 6.39
CA ILE A 220 11.58 -6.31 7.12
C ILE A 220 11.44 -7.56 7.97
N THR A 221 10.68 -7.45 9.07
CA THR A 221 10.43 -8.57 9.99
C THR A 221 8.95 -8.89 10.06
N LEU A 222 8.60 -10.15 9.80
CA LEU A 222 7.26 -10.72 9.95
C LEU A 222 7.20 -11.61 11.18
N ALA A 223 6.25 -11.37 12.08
CA ALA A 223 5.99 -12.21 13.25
C ALA A 223 4.60 -12.85 13.16
N ALA A 224 4.55 -14.16 12.88
CA ALA A 224 3.32 -14.91 12.74
C ALA A 224 2.91 -15.58 14.07
N ASN A 225 1.76 -15.21 14.63
CA ASN A 225 1.21 -15.90 15.81
C ASN A 225 0.16 -16.93 15.37
N LEU A 226 0.43 -18.21 15.59
CA LEU A 226 -0.41 -19.30 15.09
C LEU A 226 -1.46 -19.73 16.12
N GLU A 227 -2.72 -19.80 15.70
CA GLU A 227 -3.82 -20.27 16.54
C GLU A 227 -3.94 -21.81 16.51
N PRO A 228 -4.06 -22.50 17.65
CA PRO A 228 -4.32 -23.94 17.67
C PRO A 228 -5.63 -24.33 16.98
N LEU A 229 -5.63 -25.48 16.32
CA LEU A 229 -6.85 -26.13 15.82
C LEU A 229 -7.50 -26.92 16.96
N ASP A 230 -8.72 -26.57 17.34
CA ASP A 230 -9.48 -27.30 18.36
C ASP A 230 -9.69 -28.77 17.96
N LYS A 231 -8.97 -29.68 18.60
CA LYS A 231 -9.19 -31.13 18.48
C LYS A 231 -10.29 -31.55 19.45
N LYS A 232 -11.55 -31.64 19.00
CA LYS A 232 -12.52 -32.50 19.71
C LYS A 232 -12.06 -33.97 19.54
N PRO A 233 -11.92 -34.76 20.63
CA PRO A 233 -11.41 -36.12 20.54
C PRO A 233 -12.43 -37.02 19.83
N ARG A 234 -12.02 -37.60 18.69
CA ARG A 234 -12.75 -38.67 18.03
C ARG A 234 -12.58 -39.94 18.87
N LYS A 235 -13.63 -40.33 19.60
CA LYS A 235 -13.62 -41.56 20.42
C LYS A 235 -13.19 -42.76 19.56
N GLU A 236 -12.12 -43.42 19.97
CA GLU A 236 -11.69 -44.71 19.43
C GLU A 236 -12.81 -45.74 19.63
N ARG A 237 -13.34 -46.27 18.52
CA ARG A 237 -14.16 -47.48 18.55
C ARG A 237 -13.18 -48.66 18.61
N LYS A 238 -13.20 -49.40 19.72
CA LYS A 238 -12.48 -50.67 19.87
C LYS A 238 -12.94 -51.66 18.79
N ASP A 239 -12.01 -52.16 18.00
CA ASP A 239 -12.23 -53.20 17.02
C ASP A 239 -12.60 -54.53 17.69
N LYS A 240 -13.67 -55.16 17.21
CA LYS A 240 -14.01 -56.57 17.47
C LYS A 240 -13.77 -57.35 16.16
N PRO A 241 -13.29 -58.61 16.17
CA PRO A 241 -12.74 -59.24 14.98
C PRO A 241 -13.78 -59.51 13.90
N ARG A 242 -13.30 -59.38 12.66
CA ARG A 242 -14.03 -59.41 11.39
C ARG A 242 -14.44 -60.84 11.03
N GLU A 243 -15.74 -61.14 11.03
CA GLU A 243 -16.28 -62.31 10.36
C GLU A 243 -16.65 -61.93 8.92
N LYS A 244 -16.12 -62.70 7.97
CA LYS A 244 -16.23 -62.45 6.53
C LYS A 244 -17.63 -62.82 6.05
N GLU A 245 -18.41 -61.84 5.58
CA GLU A 245 -19.51 -62.16 4.67
C GLU A 245 -19.59 -61.20 3.47
N LYS A 246 -19.54 -61.88 2.33
CA LYS A 246 -19.67 -61.50 0.92
C LYS A 246 -20.35 -60.16 0.62
N GLU A 247 -19.61 -59.41 -0.20
CA GLU A 247 -20.02 -58.27 -1.01
C GLU A 247 -21.37 -58.54 -1.72
N LYS A 248 -22.41 -57.87 -1.22
CA LYS A 248 -23.67 -57.66 -1.94
C LYS A 248 -23.91 -56.17 -2.03
N GLU A 249 -23.83 -55.69 -3.26
CA GLU A 249 -24.28 -54.39 -3.74
C GLU A 249 -25.69 -54.05 -3.26
N LYS A 250 -25.87 -52.86 -2.63
CA LYS A 250 -27.13 -52.10 -2.40
C LYS A 250 -26.89 -50.92 -1.43
N PRO A 251 -27.73 -49.86 -1.41
CA PRO A 251 -28.02 -48.88 -2.45
C PRO A 251 -27.69 -47.43 -1.97
N ARG A 252 -27.69 -46.44 -2.89
CA ARG A 252 -27.61 -45.01 -2.53
C ARG A 252 -28.72 -44.63 -1.53
N PRO A 253 -28.43 -43.97 -0.40
CA PRO A 253 -29.47 -43.46 0.47
C PRO A 253 -30.12 -42.23 -0.18
N LYS A 254 -31.33 -42.41 -0.73
CA LYS A 254 -32.28 -41.32 -0.95
C LYS A 254 -32.70 -40.76 0.42
N GLY A 255 -32.72 -39.43 0.54
CA GLY A 255 -33.53 -38.74 1.55
C GLY A 255 -32.76 -37.80 2.47
N GLY A 256 -32.36 -36.63 1.97
CA GLY A 256 -32.26 -35.40 2.77
C GLY A 256 -33.44 -34.51 2.39
N ALA A 257 -34.35 -34.25 3.32
CA ALA A 257 -35.59 -33.54 3.06
C ALA A 257 -35.34 -32.07 2.67
N CYS A 258 -35.34 -31.78 1.36
CA CYS A 258 -35.60 -30.44 0.84
C CYS A 258 -37.11 -30.22 0.83
N SER A 259 -37.57 -29.15 1.46
CA SER A 259 -38.98 -28.76 1.39
C SER A 259 -39.13 -27.24 1.45
N GLY A 260 -40.11 -26.75 0.68
CA GLY A 260 -40.44 -25.32 0.56
C GLY A 260 -39.51 -24.52 -0.36
N SER A 261 -40.03 -23.47 -0.99
CA SER A 261 -39.29 -22.54 -1.86
C SER A 261 -38.89 -21.25 -1.13
N ALA A 262 -38.23 -21.37 0.03
CA ALA A 262 -37.94 -20.25 0.92
C ALA A 262 -36.46 -19.84 0.95
N GLY A 263 -35.57 -20.62 0.33
CA GLY A 263 -34.14 -20.31 0.25
C GLY A 263 -33.76 -19.51 -1.00
N LYS A 264 -32.56 -18.93 -1.00
CA LYS A 264 -31.94 -18.35 -2.21
C LYS A 264 -30.62 -19.06 -2.49
N MET A 265 -30.31 -19.25 -3.78
CA MET A 265 -29.09 -19.92 -4.23
C MET A 265 -28.38 -19.06 -5.27
N GLY A 266 -27.06 -18.96 -5.14
CA GLY A 266 -26.17 -18.48 -6.18
C GLY A 266 -25.12 -19.53 -6.53
N VAL A 267 -24.97 -19.84 -7.82
CA VAL A 267 -23.95 -20.78 -8.30
C VAL A 267 -23.11 -20.07 -9.35
N MET A 268 -21.79 -20.06 -9.15
CA MET A 268 -20.83 -19.42 -10.03
C MET A 268 -19.68 -20.39 -10.37
N PRO A 269 -19.80 -21.13 -11.48
CA PRO A 269 -18.70 -21.91 -12.01
C PRO A 269 -17.67 -21.02 -12.70
N ILE A 270 -16.39 -21.19 -12.37
CA ILE A 270 -15.30 -20.42 -12.95
C ILE A 270 -14.75 -21.17 -14.17
N GLY A 271 -14.71 -20.50 -15.31
CA GLY A 271 -14.12 -21.02 -16.54
C GLY A 271 -15.00 -22.03 -17.31
N VAL A 272 -16.22 -22.31 -16.84
CA VAL A 272 -17.18 -23.18 -17.53
C VAL A 272 -18.56 -22.51 -17.54
N PRO A 273 -18.99 -21.93 -18.68
CA PRO A 273 -20.31 -21.32 -18.79
C PRO A 273 -21.40 -22.38 -18.99
N ASP A 274 -22.66 -21.94 -18.86
CA ASP A 274 -23.85 -22.67 -19.27
C ASP A 274 -24.13 -23.98 -18.50
N CYS A 275 -23.76 -24.04 -17.22
CA CYS A 275 -23.97 -25.23 -16.41
C CYS A 275 -25.40 -25.31 -15.84
N LYS A 276 -26.08 -26.42 -16.08
CA LYS A 276 -27.41 -26.70 -15.52
C LYS A 276 -27.30 -27.05 -14.04
N VAL A 277 -28.09 -26.37 -13.20
CA VAL A 277 -28.08 -26.54 -11.75
C VAL A 277 -29.40 -27.11 -11.25
N THR A 278 -29.32 -28.19 -10.48
CA THR A 278 -30.43 -28.82 -9.76
C THR A 278 -30.18 -28.82 -8.27
N VAL A 279 -31.20 -28.48 -7.47
CA VAL A 279 -31.14 -28.47 -5.99
C VAL A 279 -32.30 -29.30 -5.45
N GLY A 280 -32.01 -30.38 -4.73
CA GLY A 280 -33.04 -31.26 -4.17
C GLY A 280 -33.99 -31.84 -5.22
N GLY A 281 -33.54 -31.97 -6.47
CA GLY A 281 -34.34 -32.38 -7.62
C GLY A 281 -35.09 -31.26 -8.36
N ALA A 282 -35.10 -30.03 -7.85
CA ALA A 282 -35.67 -28.87 -8.54
C ALA A 282 -34.63 -28.21 -9.46
N GLU A 283 -34.99 -27.90 -10.70
CA GLU A 283 -34.11 -27.20 -11.65
C GLU A 283 -34.16 -25.68 -11.42
N LEU A 284 -33.02 -25.08 -11.07
CA LEU A 284 -32.91 -23.64 -10.79
C LEU A 284 -32.53 -22.83 -12.04
N GLY A 285 -32.02 -23.50 -13.07
CA GLY A 285 -31.62 -22.92 -14.34
C GLY A 285 -30.13 -23.07 -14.63
N VAL A 286 -29.62 -22.16 -15.47
CA VAL A 286 -28.26 -22.22 -16.02
C VAL A 286 -27.37 -21.20 -15.30
N ALA A 287 -26.26 -21.69 -14.72
CA ALA A 287 -25.27 -20.89 -14.01
C ALA A 287 -24.26 -20.24 -15.00
N PRO A 288 -23.71 -19.05 -14.70
CA PRO A 288 -23.74 -18.38 -13.39
C PRO A 288 -25.05 -17.63 -13.09
N PHE A 289 -25.56 -17.79 -11.87
CA PHE A 289 -26.70 -17.00 -11.37
C PHE A 289 -26.56 -16.70 -9.88
N PHE A 290 -27.29 -15.69 -9.42
CA PHE A 290 -27.34 -15.26 -8.01
C PHE A 290 -28.78 -15.07 -7.55
N LYS A 291 -29.02 -15.23 -6.25
CA LYS A 291 -30.31 -15.00 -5.59
C LYS A 291 -31.51 -15.74 -6.21
N LYS A 292 -31.31 -16.88 -6.90
CA LYS A 292 -32.41 -17.67 -7.46
C LYS A 292 -33.20 -18.33 -6.33
N PRO A 293 -34.55 -18.32 -6.39
CA PRO A 293 -35.37 -19.08 -5.44
C PRO A 293 -34.96 -20.56 -5.46
N SER A 294 -34.75 -21.13 -4.28
CA SER A 294 -34.25 -22.48 -4.10
C SER A 294 -35.02 -23.20 -3.00
N PRO A 295 -35.11 -24.54 -3.08
CA PRO A 295 -35.53 -25.33 -1.93
C PRO A 295 -34.69 -25.02 -0.69
N SER A 296 -35.34 -25.01 0.48
CA SER A 296 -34.67 -24.91 1.78
C SER A 296 -34.53 -26.28 2.45
N GLY A 297 -33.57 -26.41 3.35
CA GLY A 297 -33.22 -27.65 4.05
C GLY A 297 -31.86 -28.19 3.65
N ARG A 298 -31.58 -29.44 4.01
CA ARG A 298 -30.32 -30.11 3.64
C ARG A 298 -30.47 -30.71 2.25
N CYS A 299 -30.00 -29.99 1.25
CA CYS A 299 -30.20 -30.26 -0.16
C CYS A 299 -28.94 -30.72 -0.87
N GLU A 300 -29.09 -31.71 -1.74
CA GLU A 300 -28.09 -32.06 -2.74
C GLU A 300 -28.16 -31.03 -3.87
N VAL A 301 -27.01 -30.43 -4.18
CA VAL A 301 -26.81 -29.49 -5.28
C VAL A 301 -25.97 -30.19 -6.32
N GLU A 302 -26.51 -30.34 -7.52
CA GLU A 302 -25.85 -30.93 -8.67
C GLU A 302 -25.69 -29.86 -9.75
N VAL A 303 -24.50 -29.81 -10.35
CA VAL A 303 -24.15 -28.90 -11.43
C VAL A 303 -23.56 -29.72 -12.57
N ALA A 304 -24.20 -29.67 -13.73
CA ALA A 304 -23.78 -30.39 -14.93
C ALA A 304 -23.53 -29.41 -16.06
N CYS A 305 -22.32 -29.41 -16.61
CA CYS A 305 -21.91 -28.46 -17.65
C CYS A 305 -21.79 -29.12 -19.02
N PRO A 306 -21.89 -28.32 -20.11
CA PRO A 306 -21.47 -28.75 -21.43
C PRO A 306 -20.01 -29.24 -21.40
N GLY A 307 -19.71 -30.34 -22.08
CA GLY A 307 -18.38 -30.97 -22.06
C GLY A 307 -18.18 -32.01 -20.95
N GLY A 308 -19.24 -32.37 -20.21
CA GLY A 308 -19.26 -33.55 -19.35
C GLY A 308 -18.79 -33.34 -17.91
N LYS A 309 -18.29 -32.14 -17.58
CA LYS A 309 -17.90 -31.77 -16.21
C LYS A 309 -19.10 -31.77 -15.27
N LYS A 310 -18.93 -32.37 -14.10
CA LYS A 310 -19.98 -32.45 -13.07
C LYS A 310 -19.44 -31.99 -11.73
N TYR A 311 -20.34 -31.50 -10.88
CA TYR A 311 -20.05 -31.16 -9.51
C TYR A 311 -21.28 -31.50 -8.66
N SER A 312 -21.08 -32.21 -7.55
CA SER A 312 -22.15 -32.54 -6.62
C SER A 312 -21.74 -32.22 -5.18
N THR A 313 -22.63 -31.62 -4.41
CA THR A 313 -22.39 -31.38 -2.97
C THR A 313 -23.70 -31.33 -2.21
N VAL A 314 -23.66 -31.67 -0.92
CA VAL A 314 -24.78 -31.41 -0.02
C VAL A 314 -24.56 -30.07 0.69
N ARG A 315 -25.58 -29.21 0.71
CA ARG A 315 -25.61 -27.92 1.40
C ARG A 315 -26.86 -27.77 2.25
N THR A 316 -26.75 -27.04 3.35
CA THR A 316 -27.90 -26.70 4.20
C THR A 316 -28.35 -25.29 3.84
N ILE A 317 -29.44 -25.18 3.09
CA ILE A 317 -29.98 -23.91 2.60
C ILE A 317 -31.02 -23.42 3.61
N ARG A 318 -30.77 -22.28 4.25
CA ARG A 318 -31.70 -21.68 5.21
C ARG A 318 -32.71 -20.78 4.52
N ALA A 319 -33.93 -20.73 5.06
CA ALA A 319 -34.97 -19.84 4.55
C ALA A 319 -34.54 -18.37 4.73
N GLY A 320 -34.73 -17.54 3.69
CA GLY A 320 -34.37 -16.12 3.68
C GLY A 320 -32.89 -15.81 3.44
N GLU A 321 -31.99 -16.78 3.61
CA GLU A 321 -30.56 -16.64 3.34
C GLU A 321 -30.19 -17.04 1.91
N GLU A 322 -29.17 -16.39 1.36
CA GLU A 322 -28.58 -16.76 0.06
C GLU A 322 -27.36 -17.65 0.30
N GLU A 323 -27.47 -18.92 -0.04
CA GLU A 323 -26.33 -19.83 -0.10
C GLU A 323 -25.59 -19.59 -1.42
N LYS A 324 -24.26 -19.55 -1.39
CA LYS A 324 -23.42 -19.31 -2.58
C LYS A 324 -22.40 -20.41 -2.78
N ILE A 325 -22.33 -20.95 -3.99
CA ILE A 325 -21.33 -21.94 -4.39
C ILE A 325 -20.50 -21.34 -5.52
N ILE A 326 -19.19 -21.30 -5.30
CA ILE A 326 -18.19 -20.95 -6.32
C ILE A 326 -17.45 -22.24 -6.65
N ILE A 327 -17.51 -22.68 -7.91
CA ILE A 327 -16.88 -23.92 -8.37
C ILE A 327 -15.62 -23.53 -9.14
N LYS A 328 -14.44 -23.86 -8.60
CA LYS A 328 -13.14 -23.61 -9.23
C LYS A 328 -12.73 -24.80 -10.09
N GLU A 329 -11.68 -24.62 -10.89
CA GLU A 329 -11.21 -25.64 -11.81
C GLU A 329 -10.86 -26.99 -11.14
N ALA A 330 -10.37 -26.95 -9.90
CA ALA A 330 -10.02 -28.15 -9.13
C ALA A 330 -11.22 -28.89 -8.50
N ASP A 331 -12.42 -28.29 -8.52
CA ASP A 331 -13.60 -28.83 -7.84
C ASP A 331 -14.44 -29.75 -8.75
N TRP A 332 -14.15 -29.78 -10.06
CA TRP A 332 -14.90 -30.58 -11.03
C TRP A 332 -14.55 -32.08 -10.95
N GLU A 333 -15.58 -32.94 -11.05
CA GLU A 333 -15.48 -34.38 -11.31
C GLU A 333 -15.36 -34.69 -12.82
#